data_AF-A0A6S7CZC9-F1
#
_entry.id   AF-A0A6S7CZC9-F1
#
_cell.length_a   1.000
_cell.length_b   1.000
_cell.length_c   1.000
_cell.angle_alpha   90.00
_cell.angle_beta   90.00
_cell.angle_gamma   90.00
#
_symmetry.space_group_name_H-M   'P 1'
#
loop_
_entity.id
_entity.type
_entity.pdbx_description
1 polymer ?
#
loop_
_entity_poly.entity_id
_entity_poly.type
_entity_poly.pdbx_seq_one_letter_code
_entity_poly.pdbx_strand_id
1 'polypeptide(L)'
;MMLALRLGRTLGEVLAGMDTYELSLWREFDRTSPIGDERSDLLSATLAATVAQAAGAKVKPEDMLIRWGGNDAQEEAAAAAGESAMKAFLLSKVRKTHS
;
A
#
# COMPACT_ATOMS: atom_id res chain seq x y z
N MET A 1 5.36 7.41 8.98
CA MET A 1 5.73 7.52 10.41
C MET A 1 5.80 6.14 11.03
N MET A 2 6.76 5.32 10.57
CA MET A 2 6.94 3.94 11.05
C MET A 2 7.79 3.85 12.32
N LEU A 3 8.56 4.91 12.62
CA LEU A 3 9.35 5.04 13.84
C LEU A 3 8.55 4.74 15.12
N ALA A 4 7.37 5.35 15.26
CA ALA A 4 6.54 5.16 16.46
C ALA A 4 6.14 3.69 16.62
N LEU A 5 5.73 3.04 15.52
CA LEU A 5 5.41 1.61 15.50
C LEU A 5 6.61 0.74 15.88
N ARG A 6 7.80 1.04 15.34
CA ARG A 6 9.04 0.32 15.66
C ARG A 6 9.46 0.47 17.13
N LEU A 7 9.17 1.60 17.75
CA LEU A 7 9.45 1.83 19.17
C LEU A 7 8.35 1.25 20.08
N GLY A 8 7.28 0.69 19.53
CA GLY A 8 6.13 0.22 20.30
C GLY A 8 5.40 1.36 21.03
N ARG A 9 5.49 2.58 20.52
CA ARG A 9 4.92 3.79 21.11
C ARG A 9 3.88 4.41 20.20
N THR A 10 2.95 5.14 20.79
CA THR A 10 2.04 5.99 20.04
C THR A 10 2.76 7.22 19.49
N LEU A 11 2.21 7.81 18.43
CA LEU A 11 2.74 9.05 17.87
C LEU A 11 2.80 10.18 18.92
N GLY A 12 1.78 10.27 19.78
CA GLY A 12 1.71 11.28 20.84
C GLY A 12 2.84 11.15 21.86
N GLU A 13 3.17 9.92 22.27
CA GLU A 13 4.28 9.66 23.21
C GLU A 13 5.64 9.99 22.60
N VAL A 14 5.83 9.75 21.31
CA VAL A 14 7.07 10.13 20.61
C VAL A 14 7.22 11.64 20.51
N LEU A 15 6.16 12.35 20.13
CA LEU A 15 6.19 13.81 20.00
C LEU A 15 6.32 14.53 21.35
N ALA A 16 5.80 13.95 22.43
CA ALA A 16 5.89 14.53 23.76
C ALA A 16 7.25 14.32 24.43
N GLY A 17 7.97 13.24 24.08
CA GLY A 17 9.20 12.82 24.76
C GLY A 17 10.50 13.04 23.97
N MET A 18 10.42 13.42 22.70
CA MET A 18 11.59 13.55 21.81
C MET A 18 11.80 14.99 21.37
N ASP A 19 13.06 15.43 21.36
CA ASP A 19 13.40 16.77 20.87
C ASP A 19 13.16 16.89 19.36
N THR A 20 12.82 18.10 18.92
CA THR A 20 12.53 18.44 17.52
C THR A 20 13.70 18.13 16.58
N TYR A 21 14.93 18.37 17.02
CA TYR A 21 16.13 18.05 16.24
C TYR A 21 16.30 16.54 16.07
N GLU A 22 16.12 15.77 17.14
CA GLU A 22 16.17 14.31 17.09
C GLU A 22 15.08 13.73 16.20
N LEU A 23 13.84 14.24 16.29
CA LEU A 23 12.74 13.85 15.41
C LEU A 23 13.04 14.13 13.93
N SER A 24 13.77 15.21 13.64
CA SER A 24 14.19 15.58 12.29
C SER A 24 15.21 14.58 11.72
N LEU A 25 16.20 14.18 12.53
CA LEU A 25 17.17 13.16 12.17
C LEU A 25 16.50 11.81 11.93
N TRP A 26 15.54 11.43 12.78
CA TRP A 26 14.78 10.21 12.58
C TRP A 26 13.92 10.23 11.33
N ARG A 27 13.35 11.39 10.95
CA ARG A 27 12.63 11.54 9.68
C ARG A 27 13.55 11.31 8.47
N GLU A 28 14.76 11.86 8.51
CA GLU A 28 15.74 11.63 7.44
C GLU A 28 16.26 10.19 7.43
N PHE A 29 16.44 9.58 8.59
CA PHE A 29 16.75 8.16 8.70
C PHE A 29 15.64 7.28 8.13
N ASP A 30 14.37 7.53 8.50
CA ASP A 30 13.19 6.81 8.00
C ASP A 30 13.10 6.92 6.47
N ARG A 31 13.34 8.12 5.92
CA ARG A 31 13.37 8.39 4.48
C ARG A 31 14.49 7.65 3.74
N THR A 32 15.61 7.40 4.41
CA THR A 32 16.79 6.71 3.88
C THR A 32 16.86 5.24 4.29
N SER A 33 15.81 4.68 4.91
CA SER A 33 15.79 3.29 5.38
C SER A 33 14.95 2.37 4.46
N PRO A 34 15.37 2.11 3.21
CA PRO A 34 14.72 1.12 2.34
C PRO A 34 15.04 -0.32 2.74
N ILE A 35 15.93 -0.53 3.72
CA ILE A 35 16.52 -1.85 4.01
C ILE A 35 15.73 -2.64 5.06
N GLY A 36 14.90 -2.00 5.86
CA GLY A 36 14.21 -2.65 6.97
C GLY A 36 12.88 -3.29 6.59
N ASP A 37 11.91 -2.45 6.21
CA ASP A 37 10.51 -2.90 6.21
C ASP A 37 10.11 -3.56 4.89
N GLU A 38 10.37 -2.93 3.75
CA GLU A 38 10.03 -3.53 2.45
C GLU A 38 10.76 -4.86 2.20
N ARG A 39 12.04 -4.94 2.60
CA ARG A 39 12.82 -6.19 2.50
C ARG A 39 12.32 -7.24 3.48
N SER A 40 11.99 -6.87 4.72
CA SER A 40 11.41 -7.80 5.68
C SER A 40 10.06 -8.34 5.22
N ASP A 41 9.23 -7.48 4.63
CA ASP A 41 7.93 -7.86 4.08
C ASP A 41 8.10 -8.82 2.88
N LEU A 42 9.04 -8.52 1.98
CA LEU A 42 9.40 -9.41 0.87
C LEU A 42 9.91 -10.77 1.34
N LEU A 43 10.79 -10.79 2.35
CA LEU A 43 11.30 -12.04 2.91
C LEU A 43 10.20 -12.84 3.59
N SER A 44 9.34 -12.18 4.35
CA SER A 44 8.20 -12.80 5.04
C SER A 44 7.19 -13.37 4.04
N ALA A 45 6.88 -12.62 2.98
CA ALA A 45 6.01 -13.07 1.89
C ALA A 45 6.62 -14.24 1.11
N THR A 46 7.93 -14.19 0.85
CA THR A 46 8.65 -15.29 0.21
C THR A 46 8.60 -16.55 1.07
N LEU A 47 8.86 -16.44 2.38
CA LEU A 47 8.79 -17.56 3.31
C LEU A 47 7.38 -18.15 3.40
N ALA A 48 6.35 -17.31 3.47
CA ALA A 48 4.96 -17.76 3.47
C ALA A 48 4.60 -18.50 2.17
N ALA A 49 5.03 -17.96 1.02
CA ALA A 49 4.80 -18.59 -0.28
C ALA A 49 5.54 -19.93 -0.41
N THR A 50 6.79 -20.04 0.06
CA THR A 50 7.53 -21.32 0.00
C THR A 50 6.90 -22.38 0.89
N VAL A 51 6.42 -22.02 2.08
CA VAL A 51 5.69 -22.94 2.97
C VAL A 51 4.37 -23.39 2.32
N ALA A 52 3.61 -22.47 1.74
CA ALA A 52 2.36 -22.81 1.04
C ALA A 52 2.60 -23.67 -0.22
N GLN A 53 3.66 -23.38 -0.97
CA GLN A 53 4.08 -24.20 -2.12
C GLN A 53 4.49 -25.62 -1.69
N ALA A 54 5.21 -25.75 -0.56
CA ALA A 54 5.55 -27.04 0.01
C ALA A 54 4.31 -27.87 0.42
N ALA A 55 3.22 -27.20 0.80
CA ALA A 55 1.92 -27.82 1.06
C ALA A 55 1.09 -28.11 -0.22
N GLY A 56 1.63 -27.81 -1.42
CA GLY A 56 0.99 -28.07 -2.70
C GLY A 56 0.17 -26.92 -3.28
N ALA A 57 0.18 -25.73 -2.66
CA ALA A 57 -0.52 -24.56 -3.18
C ALA A 57 0.29 -23.84 -4.28
N LYS A 58 -0.36 -23.39 -5.36
CA LYS A 58 0.27 -22.62 -6.44
C LYS A 58 0.16 -21.12 -6.17
N VAL A 59 0.94 -20.63 -5.22
CA VAL A 59 0.96 -19.21 -4.82
C VAL A 59 2.31 -18.57 -5.16
N LYS A 60 2.32 -17.30 -5.56
CA LYS A 60 3.55 -16.53 -5.74
C LYS A 60 3.89 -15.74 -4.47
N PRO A 61 5.17 -15.40 -4.23
CA PRO A 61 5.55 -14.48 -3.15
C PRO A 61 4.80 -13.14 -3.20
N GLU A 62 4.53 -12.64 -4.41
CA GLU A 62 3.76 -11.42 -4.64
C GLU A 62 2.34 -11.46 -4.05
N ASP A 63 1.71 -12.65 -4.07
CA ASP A 63 0.35 -12.86 -3.54
C ASP A 63 0.32 -12.85 -2.00
N MET A 64 1.49 -13.06 -1.37
CA MET A 64 1.66 -13.12 0.08
C MET A 64 2.16 -11.79 0.67
N LEU A 65 2.39 -10.78 -0.16
CA LEU A 65 2.76 -9.44 0.30
C LEU A 65 1.55 -8.72 0.91
N ILE A 66 1.73 -8.22 2.13
CA ILE A 66 0.71 -7.40 2.79
C ILE A 66 0.71 -6.02 2.15
N ARG A 67 -0.43 -5.62 1.58
CA ARG A 67 -0.66 -4.27 1.03
C ARG A 67 -1.40 -3.44 2.06
N TRP A 68 -0.66 -2.73 2.90
CA TRP A 68 -1.23 -1.78 3.85
C TRP A 68 -1.84 -0.60 3.10
N GLY A 69 -3.11 -0.27 3.38
CA GLY A 69 -3.83 0.83 2.73
C GLY A 69 -4.90 0.40 1.73
N GLY A 70 -4.99 -0.89 1.37
CA GLY A 70 -5.95 -1.33 0.37
C GLY A 70 -5.45 -1.06 -1.05
N ASN A 71 -6.10 -1.68 -2.02
CA ASN A 71 -5.65 -1.72 -3.41
C ASN A 71 -6.05 -0.43 -4.14
N ASP A 72 -5.66 0.72 -3.60
CA ASP A 72 -6.06 2.04 -4.06
C ASP A 72 -5.84 2.17 -5.58
N ALA A 73 -4.74 1.63 -6.10
CA ALA A 73 -4.45 1.63 -7.53
C ALA A 73 -5.47 0.84 -8.38
N GLN A 74 -6.02 -0.28 -7.87
CA GLN A 74 -7.01 -1.08 -8.58
C GLN A 74 -8.44 -0.55 -8.37
N GLU A 75 -8.74 0.01 -7.20
CA GLU A 75 -10.00 0.71 -6.96
C GLU A 75 -10.09 2.01 -7.78
N GLU A 76 -8.99 2.76 -7.89
CA GLU A 76 -8.89 3.98 -8.68
C GLU A 76 -8.90 3.67 -10.19
N ALA A 77 -8.24 2.59 -10.62
CA ALA A 77 -8.35 2.09 -12.00
C ALA A 77 -9.77 1.60 -12.34
N ALA A 78 -10.44 0.91 -11.40
CA ALA A 78 -11.83 0.49 -11.58
C ALA A 78 -12.80 1.67 -11.62
N ALA A 79 -12.58 2.69 -10.78
CA ALA A 79 -13.35 3.94 -10.78
C ALA A 79 -13.20 4.70 -12.12
N ALA A 80 -11.96 4.86 -12.61
CA ALA A 80 -11.69 5.54 -13.89
C ALA A 80 -12.30 4.79 -15.09
N ALA A 81 -12.30 3.46 -15.06
CA ALA A 81 -12.96 2.64 -16.07
C ALA A 81 -14.49 2.82 -16.04
N GLY A 82 -15.09 2.87 -14.84
CA GLY A 82 -16.52 3.13 -14.64
C GLY A 82 -16.95 4.50 -15.17
N GLU A 83 -16.19 5.55 -14.88
CA GLU A 83 -16.46 6.91 -15.40
C GLU A 83 -16.43 6.96 -16.93
N SER A 84 -15.46 6.28 -17.54
CA SER A 84 -15.30 6.24 -18.99
C SER A 84 -16.47 5.53 -19.67
N ALA A 85 -16.92 4.40 -19.11
CA ALA A 85 -18.10 3.67 -19.58
C ALA A 85 -19.39 4.51 -19.45
N MET A 86 -19.55 5.24 -18.33
CA MET A 86 -20.72 6.08 -18.09
C MET A 86 -20.76 7.28 -19.04
N LYS A 87 -19.63 7.94 -19.30
CA LYS A 87 -19.53 9.03 -20.30
C LYS A 87 -19.91 8.54 -21.70
N ALA A 88 -19.40 7.37 -22.11
CA ALA A 88 -19.74 6.77 -23.40
C ALA A 88 -21.24 6.45 -23.53
N PHE A 89 -21.85 5.93 -22.47
CA PHE A 89 -23.29 5.66 -22.44
C PHE A 89 -24.12 6.95 -22.57
N LEU A 90 -23.78 8.00 -21.83
CA LEU A 90 -24.49 9.29 -21.91
C LEU A 90 -24.36 9.93 -23.30
N LEU A 91 -23.17 9.91 -23.91
CA LEU A 91 -22.94 10.37 -25.28
C LEU A 91 -23.77 9.58 -26.31
N SER A 92 -23.91 8.26 -26.12
CA SER A 92 -24.74 7.41 -26.98
C SER A 92 -26.23 7.75 -26.90
N LYS A 93 -26.72 8.12 -25.71
CA LYS A 93 -28.10 8.55 -25.46
C LYS A 93 -28.39 9.92 -26.08
N VAL A 94 -27.47 10.88 -25.95
CA VAL A 94 -27.59 12.22 -26.56
C VAL A 94 -27.64 12.16 -28.08
N ARG A 95 -26.88 11.22 -28.69
CA ARG A 95 -26.87 11.04 -30.15
C ARG A 95 -28.18 10.43 -30.68
N LYS A 96 -28.92 9.70 -29.84
CA LYS A 96 -30.17 9.01 -30.21
C LYS A 96 -31.42 9.90 -30.10
N THR A 97 -31.33 11.04 -29.42
CA THR A 97 -32.44 12.00 -29.25
C THR A 97 -32.51 13.08 -30.33
N HIS A 98 -31.55 13.13 -31.25
CA HIS A 98 -31.47 14.11 -32.36
C HIS A 98 -31.66 13.51 -33.76
N SER A 99 -32.17 12.27 -33.86
CA SER A 99 -32.67 11.66 -35.09
C SER A 99 -34.14 11.32 -34.95
#